data_AF-A0A9P3Q7U8-F1
#
_entry.id   AF-A0A9P3Q7U8-F1
#
_cell.length_a   1.000
_cell.length_b   1.000
_cell.length_c   1.000
_cell.angle_alpha   90.00
_cell.angle_beta   90.00
_cell.angle_gamma   90.00
#
_symmetry.space_group_name_H-M   'P 1'
#
loop_
_entity.id
_entity.type
_entity.pdbx_description
1 polymer ?
#
loop_
_entity_poly.entity_id
_entity_poly.type
_entity_poly.pdbx_seq_one_letter_code
_entity_poly.pdbx_strand_id
1 'polypeptide(L)' 'MKCVTVGQCFDIDIVRDADGWTVRIPEVDEVTRAPDRAAVELAARRCIAARTGIPIGYVAVYVNSEIG' A
#
# COMPACT_ATOMS: atom_id res chain seq x y z
N MET A 1 -14.29 26.11 -1.93
CA MET A 1 -14.60 25.00 -1.01
C MET A 1 -13.73 23.81 -1.41
N LYS A 2 -12.57 23.62 -0.78
CA LYS A 2 -11.75 22.42 -0.97
C LYS A 2 -12.30 21.41 0.04
N CYS A 3 -13.28 20.62 -0.37
CA CYS A 3 -13.83 19.57 0.50
C CYS A 3 -12.66 18.72 1.01
N VAL A 4 -12.61 18.53 2.33
CA VAL A 4 -11.60 17.74 3.03
C VAL A 4 -11.37 16.44 2.26
N THR A 5 -10.14 16.24 1.78
CA THR A 5 -9.74 15.04 1.06
C THR A 5 -9.97 13.85 2.01
N VAL A 6 -11.09 13.15 1.81
CA VAL A 6 -11.27 11.81 2.37
C VAL A 6 -10.02 11.01 1.98
N GLY A 7 -9.42 10.33 2.94
CA GLY A 7 -8.23 9.51 2.65
C GLY A 7 -8.52 8.60 1.46
N GLN A 8 -7.60 8.54 0.51
CA GLN A 8 -7.75 7.64 -0.64
C GLN A 8 -7.41 6.23 -0.15
N CYS A 9 -8.37 5.32 -0.31
CA CYS A 9 -8.18 3.92 0.04
C CYS A 9 -7.67 3.19 -1.19
N PHE A 10 -6.53 2.53 -1.03
CA PHE A 10 -5.88 1.75 -2.07
C PHE A 10 -5.98 0.29 -1.72
N ASP A 11 -6.38 -0.49 -2.69
CA ASP A 11 -6.40 -1.93 -2.59
C ASP A 11 -5.00 -2.50 -2.81
N ILE A 12 -4.60 -3.46 -1.97
CA ILE A 12 -3.32 -4.16 -2.10
C ILE A 12 -3.49 -5.66 -2.04
N ASP A 13 -2.75 -6.34 -2.90
CA ASP A 13 -2.59 -7.79 -2.89
C ASP A 13 -1.21 -8.14 -2.35
N ILE A 14 -1.16 -9.08 -1.43
CA ILE A 14 0.07 -9.41 -0.71
C ILE A 14 0.35 -10.91 -0.80
N VAL A 15 1.59 -11.23 -1.14
CA VAL A 15 2.06 -12.59 -1.40
C VAL A 15 3.28 -12.85 -0.55
N ARG A 16 3.28 -13.93 0.22
CA ARG A 16 4.45 -14.36 0.97
C ARG A 16 5.50 -14.91 0.02
N ASP A 17 6.72 -14.42 0.16
CA ASP A 17 7.91 -14.82 -0.58
C ASP A 17 8.98 -15.34 0.40
N ALA A 18 10.04 -15.96 -0.11
CA ALA A 18 11.14 -16.49 0.71
C ALA A 18 11.86 -15.39 1.53
N ASP A 19 11.85 -14.14 1.03
CA ASP A 19 12.53 -13.00 1.65
C ASP A 19 11.57 -12.02 2.37
N GLY A 20 10.28 -12.36 2.48
CA GLY A 20 9.28 -11.53 3.17
C GLY A 20 7.92 -11.52 2.48
N TRP A 21 7.33 -10.34 2.33
CA TRP A 21 6.03 -10.11 1.69
C TRP A 21 6.18 -9.23 0.47
N THR A 22 5.75 -9.72 -0.68
CA THR A 22 5.56 -8.92 -1.88
C THR A 22 4.21 -8.24 -1.80
N VAL A 23 4.18 -6.93 -1.96
CA VAL A 23 2.98 -6.10 -1.87
C VAL A 23 2.75 -5.45 -3.23
N ARG A 24 1.64 -5.80 -3.87
CA ARG A 24 1.24 -5.28 -5.18
C ARG A 24 0.11 -4.27 -4.97
N ILE A 25 0.25 -3.11 -5.60
CA ILE A 25 -0.74 -2.05 -5.56
C ILE A 25 -1.22 -1.84 -7.01
N PRO A 26 -2.25 -2.57 -7.46
CA PRO A 26 -2.70 -2.53 -8.86
C PRO A 26 -3.14 -1.13 -9.30
N GLU A 27 -3.65 -0.31 -8.38
CA GLU A 27 -4.17 1.02 -8.68
C GLU A 27 -3.09 2.02 -9.14
N VAL A 28 -1.84 1.85 -8.67
CA VAL A 28 -0.69 2.68 -9.07
C VAL A 28 0.33 1.93 -9.92
N ASP A 29 0.00 0.69 -10.31
CA ASP A 29 0.88 -0.25 -11.03
C ASP A 29 2.26 -0.40 -10.36
N GLU A 30 2.29 -0.44 -9.02
CA GLU A 30 3.54 -0.54 -8.25
C GLU A 30 3.62 -1.82 -7.44
N VAL A 31 4.86 -2.26 -7.21
CA VAL A 31 5.17 -3.42 -6.38
C VAL A 31 6.27 -3.03 -5.39
N THR A 32 6.03 -3.31 -4.11
CA THR A 32 7.01 -3.09 -3.03
C THR A 32 7.19 -4.36 -2.21
N ARG A 33 8.26 -4.40 -1.40
CA ARG A 33 8.57 -5.53 -0.53
C ARG A 33 8.59 -5.09 0.91
N ALA A 34 8.09 -5.94 1.79
CA ALA A 34 8.11 -5.74 3.23
C ALA A 34 8.69 -6.98 3.93
N PRO A 35 9.55 -6.81 4.94
CA PRO A 35 10.13 -7.96 5.67
C PRO A 35 9.06 -8.73 6.45
N ASP A 36 8.04 -8.03 6.97
CA ASP A 36 7.02 -8.58 7.84
C ASP A 36 5.62 -8.09 7.46
N ARG A 37 4.60 -8.86 7.85
CA ARG A 37 3.19 -8.49 7.62
C ARG A 37 2.82 -7.14 8.25
N ALA A 38 3.39 -6.81 9.40
CA ALA A 38 3.20 -5.51 10.05
C ALA A 38 3.85 -4.35 9.27
N ALA A 39 4.90 -4.63 8.48
CA ALA A 39 5.56 -3.65 7.65
C ALA A 39 4.87 -3.46 6.28
N VAL A 40 4.03 -4.40 5.84
CA VAL A 40 3.29 -4.36 4.57
C VAL A 40 2.48 -3.08 4.41
N GLU A 41 1.66 -2.74 5.41
CA GLU A 41 0.81 -1.55 5.33
C GLU A 41 1.65 -0.27 5.21
N LEU A 42 2.71 -0.16 6.01
CA LEU A 42 3.59 1.01 5.98
C LEU A 42 4.36 1.11 4.66
N ALA A 43 4.86 -0.02 4.14
CA ALA A 43 5.56 -0.08 2.87
C ALA A 43 4.65 0.34 1.70
N ALA A 44 3.42 -0.18 1.66
CA ALA A 44 2.42 0.21 0.68
C ALA A 44 2.11 1.70 0.75
N ARG A 45 1.79 2.22 1.94
CA ARG A 45 1.46 3.64 2.13
C ARG A 45 2.60 4.57 1.74
N ARG A 46 3.86 4.21 2.03
CA ARG A 46 5.04 4.97 1.60
C ARG A 46 5.22 4.98 0.09
N CYS A 47 5.07 3.81 -0.55
CA CYS A 47 5.19 3.68 -2.00
C CYS A 47 4.12 4.54 -2.72
N ILE A 48 2.86 4.42 -2.30
CA ILE A 48 1.75 5.21 -2.84
C ILE A 48 1.97 6.70 -2.63
N ALA A 49 2.36 7.13 -1.42
CA ALA A 49 2.63 8.54 -1.13
C ALA A 49 3.76 9.11 -2.01
N ALA A 50 4.84 8.34 -2.20
CA ALA A 50 5.94 8.73 -3.06
C ALA A 50 5.54 8.81 -4.54
N ARG A 51 4.66 7.92 -5.00
CA ARG A 51 4.23 7.84 -6.40
C ARG A 51 3.16 8.87 -6.77
N THR A 52 2.20 9.08 -5.88
CA THR A 52 1.04 9.96 -6.11
C THR A 52 1.27 11.39 -5.64
N GLY A 53 2.27 11.62 -4.77
CA GLY A 53 2.49 12.90 -4.10
C GLY A 53 1.48 13.20 -2.99
N ILE A 54 0.62 12.24 -2.65
CA ILE A 54 -0.35 12.36 -1.54
C ILE A 54 0.40 12.16 -0.21
N PRO A 55 0.10 12.94 0.84
CA PRO A 55 0.77 12.72 2.12
C PRO A 55 0.35 11.36 2.71
N ILE A 56 1.31 10.63 3.29
CA ILE A 56 1.09 9.27 3.83
C ILE A 56 -0.09 9.16 4.81
N GLY A 57 -0.37 10.23 5.57
CA GLY A 57 -1.51 10.30 6.49
C GLY A 57 -2.88 10.27 5.81
N TYR A 58 -2.95 10.56 4.50
CA TYR A 58 -4.15 10.51 3.67
C TYR A 58 -4.23 9.26 2.80
N VAL A 59 -3.21 8.40 2.83
CA VAL A 59 -3.23 7.11 2.15
C VAL A 59 -3.77 6.08 3.13
N ALA A 60 -4.89 5.44 2.82
CA ALA A 60 -5.36 4.23 3.50
C ALA A 60 -5.08 3.03 2.60
N VAL A 61 -4.77 1.88 3.19
CA VAL A 61 -4.54 0.64 2.44
C VAL A 61 -5.48 -0.42 2.96
N TYR A 62 -6.02 -1.22 2.06
CA TYR A 62 -6.86 -2.37 2.37
C TYR A 62 -6.25 -3.60 1.70
N VAL A 63 -6.10 -4.69 2.47
CA VAL A 63 -5.60 -5.94 1.89
C VAL A 63 -6.77 -6.72 1.33
N ASN A 64 -6.84 -6.82 0.02
CA ASN A 64 -7.87 -7.58 -0.68
C ASN A 64 -7.55 -9.07 -0.76
N SER A 65 -6.30 -9.41 -1.06
CA SER A 65 -5.86 -10.80 -1.14
C SER A 65 -4.57 -11.01 -0.37
N GLU A 66 -4.56 -12.02 0.51
CA GLU A 66 -3.37 -12.53 1.18
C GLU A 66 -3.12 -13.97 0.71
N ILE A 67 -1.98 -14.19 0.05
CA ILE A 67 -1.54 -15.50 -0.42
C ILE A 67 -0.27 -15.87 0.34
N GLY A 68 -0.28 -16.99 1.06
CA GLY A 68 0.76 -17.41 2.00
C GLY A 68 1.27 -18.82 1.79
#